data_AF-A0A1H7X982-F1
#
_entry.id   AF-A0A1H7X982-F1
#
_cell.length_a   1.000
_cell.length_b   1.000
_cell.length_c   1.000
_cell.angle_alpha   90.00
_cell.angle_beta   90.00
_cell.angle_gamma   90.00
#
_symmetry.space_group_name_H-M   'P 1'
#
loop_
_entity.id
_entity.type
_entity.pdbx_description
1 polymer ?
#
loop_
_entity_poly.entity_id
_entity_poly.type
_entity_poly.pdbx_seq_one_letter_code
_entity_poly.pdbx_strand_id
1 'polypeptide(L)'
;MDRGRVAAAGHSFAGQTAAVLLGLRVADPRTGVAEDLSDPRITAGLLLATAGKGGDHLSPFAAENLPWLREMDFSHVTAPALVVAGDKDALPPTTQGPEWTIEPYALSPGPKSLLTLFDAQHSLGGISRYEAAETTDENPARVALVQQVTLACLRHVLGIDGSAWAAAQAALAGTRHPTGRLESK
;
A
#
# COMPACT_ATOMS: atom_id res chain seq x y z
N MET A 1 8.78 1.24 -24.83
CA MET A 1 8.94 1.12 -23.37
C MET A 1 10.01 2.09 -22.94
N ASP A 2 9.68 3.04 -22.06
CA ASP A 2 10.65 3.95 -21.46
C ASP A 2 11.29 3.27 -20.25
N ARG A 3 12.60 3.02 -20.31
CA ARG A 3 13.33 2.29 -19.27
C ARG A 3 13.69 3.17 -18.07
N GLY A 4 13.54 4.49 -18.18
CA GLY A 4 13.77 5.42 -17.08
C GLY A 4 12.54 5.66 -16.20
N ARG A 5 11.39 5.06 -16.54
CA ARG A 5 10.10 5.27 -15.87
C ARG A 5 9.46 3.95 -15.50
N VAL A 6 9.99 3.32 -14.45
CA VAL A 6 9.52 2.01 -13.97
C VAL A 6 9.01 2.15 -12.55
N ALA A 7 7.81 1.63 -12.30
CA ALA A 7 7.19 1.56 -10.99
C ALA A 7 6.79 0.11 -10.67
N ALA A 8 6.74 -0.22 -9.38
CA ALA A 8 6.17 -1.47 -8.90
C ALA A 8 4.82 -1.20 -8.24
N ALA A 9 3.86 -2.09 -8.47
CA ALA A 9 2.55 -2.02 -7.87
C ALA A 9 2.12 -3.40 -7.39
N GLY A 10 1.44 -3.45 -6.25
CA GLY A 10 0.91 -4.71 -5.75
C GLY A 10 -0.16 -4.51 -4.69
N HIS A 11 -1.05 -5.50 -4.62
CA HIS A 11 -2.10 -5.59 -3.61
C HIS A 11 -1.75 -6.65 -2.56
N SER A 12 -2.02 -6.35 -1.28
CA SER A 12 -1.79 -7.26 -0.17
C SER A 12 -0.35 -7.78 -0.13
N PHE A 13 -0.14 -9.09 -0.22
CA PHE A 13 1.18 -9.71 -0.28
C PHE A 13 2.01 -9.28 -1.51
N ALA A 14 1.35 -9.02 -2.65
CA ALA A 14 2.04 -8.42 -3.80
C ALA A 14 2.46 -6.97 -3.51
N GLY A 15 1.72 -6.27 -2.65
CA GLY A 15 2.11 -4.96 -2.14
C GLY A 15 3.37 -5.03 -1.27
N GLN A 16 3.51 -6.06 -0.44
CA GLN A 16 4.76 -6.34 0.29
C GLN A 16 5.91 -6.59 -0.69
N THR A 17 5.67 -7.37 -1.74
CA THR A 17 6.67 -7.66 -2.79
C THR A 17 7.10 -6.36 -3.51
N ALA A 18 6.16 -5.49 -3.87
CA ALA A 18 6.46 -4.19 -4.44
C ALA A 18 7.27 -3.30 -3.46
N ALA A 19 6.94 -3.34 -2.16
CA ALA A 19 7.72 -2.63 -1.15
C ALA A 19 9.15 -3.16 -1.02
N VAL A 20 9.38 -4.48 -1.14
CA VAL A 20 10.74 -5.07 -1.13
C VAL A 20 11.59 -4.50 -2.27
N LEU A 21 11.02 -4.40 -3.48
CA LEU A 21 11.68 -3.80 -4.63
C LEU A 21 12.03 -2.32 -4.41
N LEU A 22 11.30 -1.63 -3.51
CA LEU A 22 11.50 -0.23 -3.14
C LEU A 22 12.39 -0.03 -1.91
N GLY A 23 12.84 -1.11 -1.25
CA GLY A 23 13.73 -1.03 -0.09
C GLY A 23 13.21 -1.66 1.19
N LEU A 24 12.00 -2.23 1.25
CA LEU A 24 11.52 -2.92 2.46
C LEU A 24 12.49 -4.07 2.78
N ARG A 25 12.91 -4.15 4.04
CA ARG A 25 13.69 -5.29 4.54
C ARG A 25 12.77 -6.23 5.28
N VAL A 26 12.90 -7.52 4.97
CA VAL A 26 12.20 -8.60 5.67
C VAL A 26 13.26 -9.56 6.18
N ALA A 27 13.33 -9.76 7.50
CA ALA A 27 14.31 -10.68 8.06
C ALA A 27 13.95 -12.13 7.67
N ASP A 28 14.93 -12.89 7.17
CA ASP A 28 14.77 -14.31 6.94
C ASP A 28 14.52 -15.00 8.30
N PRO A 29 13.41 -15.73 8.48
CA PRO A 29 13.03 -16.31 9.76
C PRO A 29 13.96 -17.44 10.24
N ARG A 30 14.85 -17.95 9.38
CA ARG A 30 15.83 -18.98 9.71
C ARG A 30 17.18 -18.38 10.11
N THR A 31 17.57 -17.27 9.50
CA THR A 31 18.92 -16.68 9.67
C THR A 31 18.91 -15.36 10.44
N GLY A 32 17.77 -14.69 10.52
CA GLY A 32 17.62 -13.33 11.04
C GLY A 32 18.20 -12.25 10.13
N VAL A 33 18.70 -12.62 8.94
CA VAL A 33 19.32 -11.66 8.01
C VAL A 33 18.23 -10.95 7.22
N ALA A 34 18.25 -9.62 7.24
CA ALA A 34 17.36 -8.79 6.44
C ALA A 34 18.12 -8.25 5.22
N GLU A 35 18.01 -8.94 4.08
CA GLU A 35 18.74 -8.60 2.85
C GLU A 35 18.15 -7.39 2.12
N ASP A 36 19.01 -6.65 1.41
CA ASP A 36 18.59 -5.62 0.47
C ASP A 36 18.26 -6.22 -0.90
N LEU A 37 16.97 -6.36 -1.19
CA LEU A 37 16.46 -6.83 -2.48
C LEU A 37 15.85 -5.69 -3.33
N SER A 38 16.22 -4.44 -3.05
CA SER A 38 15.74 -3.30 -3.82
C SER A 38 16.29 -3.31 -5.25
N ASP A 39 15.49 -2.83 -6.19
CA ASP A 39 15.91 -2.68 -7.59
C ASP A 39 16.01 -1.19 -7.93
N PRO A 40 17.22 -0.66 -8.21
CA PRO A 40 17.43 0.76 -8.48
C PRO A 40 16.72 1.25 -9.75
N ARG A 41 16.22 0.34 -10.61
CA ARG A 41 15.42 0.70 -11.78
C ARG A 41 13.99 1.09 -11.41
N ILE A 42 13.49 0.65 -10.26
CA ILE A 42 12.12 0.92 -9.80
C ILE A 42 12.15 2.22 -9.00
N THR A 43 11.60 3.28 -9.58
CA THR A 43 11.71 4.64 -9.03
C THR A 43 10.45 5.09 -8.28
N ALA A 44 9.38 4.30 -8.29
CA ALA A 44 8.13 4.61 -7.59
C ALA A 44 7.28 3.37 -7.26
N GLY A 45 6.38 3.51 -6.29
CA GLY A 45 5.55 2.43 -5.76
C GLY A 45 4.05 2.70 -5.68
N LEU A 46 3.22 1.67 -5.87
CA LEU A 46 1.83 1.62 -5.42
C LEU A 46 1.65 0.43 -4.46
N LEU A 47 1.33 0.71 -3.20
CA LEU A 47 1.22 -0.26 -2.12
C LEU A 47 -0.26 -0.34 -1.67
N LEU A 48 -1.02 -1.29 -2.21
CA LEU A 48 -2.47 -1.39 -1.98
C LEU A 48 -2.75 -2.43 -0.90
N ALA A 49 -3.42 -2.05 0.19
CA ALA A 49 -3.73 -2.93 1.32
C ALA A 49 -2.50 -3.72 1.83
N THR A 50 -1.32 -3.08 1.79
CA THR A 50 -0.06 -3.73 2.14
C THR A 50 0.06 -3.84 3.65
N ALA A 51 0.46 -5.02 4.13
CA ALA A 51 0.75 -5.26 5.54
C ALA A 51 1.76 -4.26 6.12
N GLY A 52 1.52 -3.83 7.36
CA GLY A 52 2.41 -2.95 8.11
C GLY A 52 3.53 -3.69 8.82
N LYS A 53 4.05 -3.07 9.88
CA LYS A 53 5.09 -3.60 10.77
C LYS A 53 4.65 -4.92 11.40
N GLY A 54 5.62 -5.80 11.59
CA GLY A 54 5.47 -7.04 12.35
C GLY A 54 5.58 -6.87 13.86
N GLY A 55 6.10 -7.91 14.51
CA GLY A 55 6.40 -7.91 15.94
C GLY A 55 5.14 -7.91 16.80
N ASP A 56 5.06 -6.93 17.71
CA ASP A 56 3.96 -6.73 18.65
C ASP A 56 2.65 -6.31 17.99
N HIS A 57 2.67 -5.98 16.70
CA HIS A 57 1.49 -5.65 15.90
C HIS A 57 0.78 -6.91 15.35
N LEU A 58 1.40 -8.09 15.47
CA LEU A 58 0.84 -9.35 14.99
C LEU A 58 -0.05 -10.02 16.04
N SER A 59 -1.08 -10.73 15.58
CA SER A 59 -1.82 -11.65 16.44
C SER A 59 -0.93 -12.84 16.85
N PRO A 60 -1.22 -13.54 17.97
CA PRO A 60 -0.43 -14.70 18.38
C PRO A 60 -0.31 -15.76 17.27
N PHE A 61 -1.41 -16.00 16.55
CA PHE A 61 -1.42 -16.92 15.41
C PHE A 61 -0.47 -16.46 14.30
N ALA A 62 -0.49 -15.18 13.92
CA ALA A 62 0.39 -14.66 12.87
C ALA A 62 1.86 -14.65 13.30
N ALA A 63 2.14 -14.27 14.54
CA ALA A 63 3.49 -14.34 15.10
C ALA A 63 4.04 -15.77 15.05
N GLU A 64 3.23 -16.78 15.33
CA GLU A 64 3.65 -18.18 15.29
C GLU A 64 3.74 -18.73 13.86
N ASN A 65 2.78 -18.43 12.98
CA ASN A 65 2.57 -19.14 11.72
C ASN A 65 2.92 -18.36 10.45
N LEU A 66 3.12 -17.03 10.52
CA LEU A 66 3.38 -16.16 9.37
C LEU A 66 4.75 -15.48 9.52
N PRO A 67 5.85 -16.24 9.44
CA PRO A 67 7.19 -15.74 9.75
C PRO A 67 7.64 -14.56 8.88
N TRP A 68 7.18 -14.47 7.64
CA TRP A 68 7.48 -13.38 6.70
C TRP A 68 6.83 -12.03 7.06
N LEU A 69 5.99 -11.99 8.10
CA LEU A 69 5.41 -10.76 8.63
C LEU A 69 6.10 -10.28 9.92
N ARG A 70 6.98 -11.08 10.54
CA ARG A 70 7.49 -10.80 11.90
C ARG A 70 8.36 -9.56 11.97
N GLU A 71 9.22 -9.36 10.98
CA GLU A 71 10.23 -8.31 10.99
C GLU A 71 10.22 -7.61 9.64
N MET A 72 9.42 -6.55 9.55
CA MET A 72 9.26 -5.72 8.37
C MET A 72 9.79 -4.33 8.67
N ASP A 73 10.89 -3.94 8.01
CA ASP A 73 11.54 -2.65 8.20
C ASP A 73 11.36 -1.74 6.97
N PHE A 74 10.48 -0.77 7.14
CA PHE A 74 10.15 0.24 6.14
C PHE A 74 11.11 1.43 6.12
N SER A 75 12.06 1.53 7.06
CA SER A 75 12.97 2.68 7.18
C SER A 75 13.88 2.88 5.96
N HIS A 76 13.98 1.87 5.10
CA HIS A 76 14.75 1.89 3.86
C HIS A 76 13.92 2.19 2.60
N VAL A 77 12.59 2.31 2.72
CA VAL A 77 11.67 2.57 1.59
C VAL A 77 11.62 4.07 1.28
N THR A 78 12.65 4.59 0.59
CA THR A 78 12.84 6.03 0.35
C THR A 78 12.16 6.55 -0.92
N ALA A 79 11.93 5.70 -1.91
CA ALA A 79 11.31 6.08 -3.19
C ALA A 79 9.87 6.60 -3.01
N PRO A 80 9.40 7.52 -3.87
CA PRO A 80 8.01 7.96 -3.87
C PRO A 80 7.02 6.80 -3.97
N ALA A 81 6.00 6.77 -3.11
CA ALA A 81 4.95 5.77 -3.20
C ALA A 81 3.58 6.28 -2.75
N LEU A 82 2.53 5.75 -3.39
CA LEU A 82 1.15 5.84 -2.90
C LEU A 82 0.80 4.58 -2.14
N VAL A 83 0.36 4.75 -0.90
CA VAL A 83 -0.26 3.72 -0.07
C VAL A 83 -1.77 3.86 -0.21
N VAL A 84 -2.47 2.76 -0.42
CA VAL A 84 -3.95 2.73 -0.46
C VAL A 84 -4.43 1.80 0.65
N ALA A 85 -5.24 2.33 1.56
CA ALA A 85 -5.74 1.61 2.72
C ALA A 85 -7.26 1.72 2.80
N GLY A 86 -7.92 0.65 3.21
CA GLY A 86 -9.34 0.68 3.58
C GLY A 86 -9.50 0.90 5.07
N ASP A 87 -10.38 1.83 5.49
CA ASP A 87 -10.60 2.13 6.92
C ASP A 87 -11.40 1.03 7.67
N LYS A 88 -11.85 -0.01 6.95
CA LYS A 88 -12.43 -1.25 7.48
C LYS A 88 -11.57 -2.47 7.16
N ASP A 89 -10.31 -2.30 6.75
CA ASP A 89 -9.38 -3.40 6.48
C ASP A 89 -8.86 -4.04 7.77
N ALA A 90 -9.77 -4.64 8.54
CA ALA A 90 -9.46 -5.33 9.79
C ALA A 90 -9.27 -6.83 9.51
N LEU A 91 -8.03 -7.26 9.24
CA LEU A 91 -7.71 -8.67 9.01
C LEU A 91 -7.18 -9.39 10.26
N PRO A 92 -7.43 -10.72 10.38
CA PRO A 92 -6.96 -11.55 11.51
C PRO A 92 -5.44 -11.55 11.84
N PRO A 93 -4.51 -11.32 10.89
CA PRO A 93 -3.08 -11.37 11.21
C PRO A 93 -2.56 -10.30 12.16
N THR A 94 -3.31 -9.23 12.42
CA THR A 94 -2.86 -8.07 13.22
C THR A 94 -3.80 -7.77 14.38
N THR A 95 -3.25 -7.19 15.44
CA THR A 95 -4.01 -6.62 16.57
C THR A 95 -4.28 -5.12 16.39
N GLN A 96 -3.66 -4.46 15.40
CA GLN A 96 -3.80 -3.02 15.14
C GLN A 96 -5.08 -2.65 14.37
N GLY A 97 -5.75 -3.64 13.78
CA GLY A 97 -6.91 -3.39 12.93
C GLY A 97 -6.53 -2.66 11.63
N PRO A 98 -7.42 -1.81 11.08
CA PRO A 98 -7.22 -1.15 9.78
C PRO A 98 -5.97 -0.28 9.68
N GLU A 99 -5.54 0.30 10.81
CA GLU A 99 -4.35 1.18 10.88
C GLU A 99 -3.06 0.47 10.44
N TRP A 100 -3.02 -0.87 10.55
CA TRP A 100 -1.87 -1.65 10.12
C TRP A 100 -1.51 -1.42 8.65
N THR A 101 -2.50 -1.25 7.76
CA THR A 101 -2.25 -1.03 6.33
C THR A 101 -1.88 0.42 5.97
N ILE A 102 -1.97 1.33 6.94
CA ILE A 102 -1.50 2.71 6.83
C ILE A 102 -0.01 2.81 7.18
N GLU A 103 0.54 1.87 7.93
CA GLU A 103 1.93 1.91 8.40
C GLU A 103 2.99 2.01 7.29
N PRO A 104 2.85 1.43 6.07
CA PRO A 104 3.79 1.70 4.99
C PRO A 104 3.91 3.20 4.68
N TYR A 105 2.84 3.98 4.84
CA TYR A 105 2.89 5.44 4.71
C TYR A 105 3.55 6.08 5.94
N ALA A 106 3.21 5.64 7.14
CA ALA A 106 3.73 6.24 8.37
C ALA A 106 5.24 5.99 8.56
N LEU A 107 5.69 4.75 8.36
CA LEU A 107 7.03 4.26 8.71
C LEU A 107 8.08 4.50 7.63
N SER A 108 7.67 4.58 6.35
CA SER A 108 8.61 4.80 5.26
C SER A 108 9.07 6.27 5.20
N PRO A 109 10.37 6.56 4.99
CA PRO A 109 10.84 7.92 4.77
C PRO A 109 10.56 8.43 3.35
N GLY A 110 10.89 9.69 3.10
CA GLY A 110 10.75 10.32 1.78
C GLY A 110 9.29 10.59 1.38
N PRO A 111 9.07 11.04 0.13
CA PRO A 111 7.74 11.43 -0.34
C PRO A 111 6.78 10.25 -0.29
N LYS A 112 5.69 10.37 0.47
CA LYS A 112 4.64 9.34 0.51
C LYS A 112 3.28 10.01 0.42
N SER A 113 2.33 9.29 -0.17
CA SER A 113 0.93 9.69 -0.14
C SER A 113 0.08 8.52 0.33
N LEU A 114 -1.03 8.83 0.99
CA LEU A 114 -1.98 7.88 1.53
C LEU A 114 -3.37 8.19 0.98
N LEU A 115 -3.95 7.24 0.24
CA LEU A 115 -5.36 7.22 -0.08
C LEU A 115 -6.08 6.30 0.92
N THR A 116 -6.83 6.88 1.84
CA THR A 116 -7.75 6.12 2.71
C THR A 116 -9.11 6.05 2.02
N LEU A 117 -9.62 4.83 1.81
CA LEU A 117 -10.95 4.58 1.27
C LEU A 117 -11.95 4.32 2.40
N PHE A 118 -13.06 5.03 2.38
CA PHE A 118 -14.09 4.91 3.41
C PHE A 118 -14.98 3.69 3.19
N ASP A 119 -15.28 3.02 4.31
CA ASP A 119 -16.00 1.75 4.42
C ASP A 119 -15.38 0.60 3.61
N ALA A 120 -14.11 0.75 3.21
CA ALA A 120 -13.41 -0.22 2.37
C ALA A 120 -12.69 -1.25 3.22
N GLN A 121 -12.82 -2.51 2.84
CA GLN A 121 -12.11 -3.63 3.43
C GLN A 121 -10.87 -3.97 2.57
N HIS A 122 -10.28 -5.13 2.80
CA HIS A 122 -9.03 -5.56 2.17
C HIS A 122 -9.05 -5.54 0.64
N SER A 123 -10.19 -5.82 0.02
CA SER A 123 -10.34 -5.85 -1.44
C SER A 123 -10.49 -4.46 -2.06
N LEU A 124 -10.59 -3.40 -1.24
CA LEU A 124 -10.69 -1.99 -1.66
C LEU A 124 -11.86 -1.72 -2.62
N GLY A 125 -12.95 -2.49 -2.51
CA GLY A 125 -14.10 -2.45 -3.41
C GLY A 125 -13.99 -3.31 -4.67
N GLY A 126 -12.87 -4.01 -4.88
CA GLY A 126 -12.67 -4.92 -6.00
C GLY A 126 -13.39 -6.26 -5.87
N ILE A 127 -13.48 -6.98 -7.00
CA ILE A 127 -14.01 -8.34 -7.09
C ILE A 127 -12.85 -9.29 -7.38
N SER A 128 -12.65 -10.31 -6.54
CA SER A 128 -11.56 -11.28 -6.78
C SER A 128 -11.90 -12.23 -7.92
N ARG A 129 -13.11 -12.81 -7.92
CA ARG A 129 -13.75 -13.52 -9.04
C ARG A 129 -15.28 -13.49 -8.86
N TYR A 130 -16.01 -13.91 -9.90
CA TYR A 130 -17.45 -14.12 -9.81
C TYR A 130 -17.79 -15.13 -8.69
N GLU A 131 -18.72 -14.77 -7.81
CA GLU A 131 -19.15 -15.56 -6.62
C GLU A 131 -18.03 -15.93 -5.63
N ALA A 132 -16.88 -15.26 -5.71
CA ALA A 132 -15.78 -15.52 -4.80
C ALA A 132 -16.13 -15.04 -3.38
N ALA A 133 -16.08 -15.94 -2.40
CA ALA A 133 -16.39 -15.63 -1.01
C ALA A 133 -15.45 -14.58 -0.41
N GLU A 134 -14.24 -14.42 -0.97
CA GLU A 134 -13.30 -13.36 -0.60
C GLU A 134 -13.71 -11.95 -1.12
N THR A 135 -14.77 -11.84 -1.94
CA THR A 135 -15.35 -10.54 -2.32
C THR A 135 -16.35 -10.11 -1.25
N THR A 136 -15.90 -9.27 -0.32
CA THR A 136 -16.68 -8.92 0.88
C THR A 136 -17.27 -7.51 0.87
N ASP A 137 -16.78 -6.62 0.00
CA ASP A 137 -17.13 -5.21 0.00
C ASP A 137 -17.16 -4.56 -1.40
N GLU A 138 -17.59 -5.30 -2.44
CA GLU A 138 -17.65 -4.80 -3.82
C GLU A 138 -18.27 -3.40 -3.90
N ASN A 139 -17.53 -2.49 -4.53
CA ASN A 139 -17.98 -1.12 -4.73
C ASN A 139 -17.31 -0.53 -5.98
N PRO A 140 -18.01 -0.48 -7.13
CA PRO A 140 -17.46 0.06 -8.37
C PRO A 140 -16.95 1.50 -8.27
N ALA A 141 -17.55 2.33 -7.39
CA ALA A 141 -17.11 3.71 -7.19
C ALA A 141 -15.75 3.77 -6.48
N ARG A 142 -15.47 2.85 -5.53
CA ARG A 142 -14.13 2.73 -4.91
C ARG A 142 -13.10 2.28 -5.92
N VAL A 143 -13.42 1.28 -6.75
CA VAL A 143 -12.52 0.81 -7.81
C VAL A 143 -12.18 1.93 -8.79
N ALA A 144 -13.17 2.72 -9.20
CA ALA A 144 -12.96 3.87 -10.06
C ALA A 144 -12.04 4.92 -9.41
N LEU A 145 -12.23 5.20 -8.12
CA LEU A 145 -11.37 6.12 -7.38
C LEU A 145 -9.93 5.61 -7.29
N VAL A 146 -9.74 4.33 -6.94
CA VAL A 146 -8.41 3.69 -6.92
C VAL A 146 -7.74 3.81 -8.28
N GLN A 147 -8.44 3.48 -9.36
CA GLN A 147 -7.91 3.58 -10.72
C GLN A 147 -7.48 5.02 -11.07
N GLN A 148 -8.33 6.01 -10.78
CA GLN A 148 -8.05 7.41 -11.09
C GLN A 148 -6.85 7.95 -10.30
N VAL A 149 -6.82 7.71 -8.99
CA VAL A 149 -5.76 8.24 -8.11
C VAL A 149 -4.43 7.52 -8.36
N THR A 150 -4.43 6.20 -8.57
CA THR A 150 -3.20 5.47 -8.89
C THR A 150 -2.62 5.89 -10.24
N LEU A 151 -3.46 6.09 -11.27
CA LEU A 151 -3.00 6.59 -12.56
C LEU A 151 -2.43 8.01 -12.46
N ALA A 152 -3.12 8.91 -11.74
CA ALA A 152 -2.65 10.27 -11.50
C ALA A 152 -1.32 10.29 -10.74
N CYS A 153 -1.20 9.46 -9.70
CA CYS A 153 0.03 9.29 -8.94
C CYS A 153 1.18 8.82 -9.83
N LEU A 154 1.00 7.73 -10.58
CA LEU A 154 2.04 7.18 -11.47
C LEU A 154 2.52 8.21 -12.49
N ARG A 155 1.60 8.96 -13.11
CA ARG A 155 1.97 10.01 -14.07
C ARG A 155 2.80 11.11 -13.42
N HIS A 156 2.47 11.49 -12.18
CA HIS A 156 3.20 12.50 -11.42
C HIS A 156 4.59 12.01 -11.01
N VAL A 157 4.70 10.87 -10.33
CA VAL A 157 5.96 10.35 -9.77
C VAL A 157 6.93 9.86 -10.85
N LEU A 158 6.43 9.48 -12.03
CA LEU A 158 7.26 9.13 -13.19
C LEU A 158 7.60 10.33 -14.08
N GLY A 159 7.25 11.56 -13.67
CA GLY A 159 7.60 12.79 -14.40
C GLY A 159 6.94 12.89 -15.78
N ILE A 160 5.76 12.28 -15.97
CA ILE A 160 4.98 12.37 -17.20
C ILE A 160 4.16 13.67 -17.19
N ASP A 161 3.37 13.86 -16.14
CA ASP A 161 2.45 15.00 -15.98
C ASP A 161 1.86 14.98 -14.55
N GLY A 162 1.84 16.14 -13.89
CA GLY A 162 1.35 16.30 -12.52
C GLY A 162 -0.05 16.91 -12.39
N SER A 163 -0.68 17.35 -13.49
CA SER A 163 -1.94 18.09 -13.45
C SER A 163 -3.10 17.27 -12.84
N ALA A 164 -3.25 16.02 -13.27
CA ALA A 164 -4.26 15.10 -12.73
C ALA A 164 -4.01 14.76 -11.25
N TRP A 165 -2.75 14.71 -10.83
CA TRP A 165 -2.40 14.48 -9.42
C TRP A 165 -2.76 15.65 -8.53
N ALA A 166 -2.44 16.87 -8.95
CA ALA A 166 -2.84 18.09 -8.22
C ALA A 166 -4.37 18.22 -8.12
N ALA A 167 -5.10 17.87 -9.18
CA ALA A 167 -6.56 17.83 -9.15
C ALA A 167 -7.11 16.78 -8.17
N ALA A 168 -6.52 15.57 -8.15
CA ALA A 168 -6.89 14.52 -7.20
C ALA A 168 -6.62 14.95 -5.75
N GLN A 169 -5.45 15.54 -5.47
CA GLN A 169 -5.12 16.10 -4.16
C GLN A 169 -6.13 17.17 -3.73
N ALA A 170 -6.50 18.10 -4.62
CA ALA A 170 -7.49 19.13 -4.31
C ALA A 170 -8.88 18.55 -4.04
N ALA A 171 -9.32 17.55 -4.82
CA ALA A 171 -10.63 16.92 -4.67
C ALA A 171 -10.75 16.06 -3.40
N LEU A 172 -9.64 15.45 -2.97
CA LEU A 172 -9.57 14.52 -1.84
C LEU A 172 -8.99 15.14 -0.56
N ALA A 173 -8.69 16.45 -0.58
CA ALA A 173 -8.25 17.18 0.60
C ALA A 173 -9.41 17.37 1.60
N GLY A 174 -9.22 16.91 2.84
CA GLY A 174 -10.16 17.13 3.95
C GLY A 174 -11.27 16.07 4.07
N THR A 175 -12.41 16.44 4.68
CA THR A 175 -13.50 15.51 5.07
C THR A 175 -14.69 15.47 4.11
N ARG A 176 -14.63 16.16 2.96
CA ARG A 176 -15.80 16.35 2.08
C ARG A 176 -16.01 15.26 1.03
N HIS A 177 -14.98 14.50 0.68
CA HIS A 177 -15.11 13.51 -0.38
C HIS A 177 -15.77 12.23 0.19
N PRO A 178 -16.87 11.74 -0.41
CA PRO A 178 -17.69 10.69 0.21
C PRO A 178 -17.04 9.30 0.23
N THR A 179 -16.03 9.08 -0.62
CA THR A 179 -15.45 7.74 -0.83
C THR A 179 -14.06 7.58 -0.21
N GLY A 180 -13.41 8.66 0.20
CA GLY A 180 -12.04 8.58 0.73
C GLY A 180 -11.35 9.92 0.88
N ARG A 181 -10.11 9.88 1.37
CA ARG A 181 -9.26 11.03 1.68
C ARG A 181 -7.84 10.79 1.16
N LEU A 182 -7.18 11.85 0.69
CA LEU A 182 -5.78 11.80 0.24
C LEU A 182 -4.91 12.72 1.09
N GLU A 183 -3.80 12.17 1.59
CA GLU A 183 -2.80 12.87 2.40
C GLU A 183 -1.41 12.64 1.81
N SER A 184 -0.49 13.59 2.00
CA SER A 184 0.89 13.49 1.50
C SER A 184 1.88 14.01 2.54
N LYS A 185 3.07 13.42 2.60
CA LYS A 185 4.21 13.85 3.42
C LYS A 185 5.51 13.87 2.59
#